data_AF-A0A261U342-F1
#
_entry.id   AF-A0A261U342-F1
#
_cell.length_a   1.000
_cell.length_b   1.000
_cell.length_c   1.000
_cell.angle_alpha   90.00
_cell.angle_beta   90.00
_cell.angle_gamma   90.00
#
_symmetry.space_group_name_H-M   'P 1'
#
loop_
_entity.id
_entity.type
_entity.pdbx_description
1 polymer ?
#
loop_
_entity_poly.entity_id
_entity_poly.type
_entity_poly.pdbx_seq_one_letter_code
_entity_poly.pdbx_strand_id
1 'polypeptide(L)'
;MTLGQARGIGAAFADNLCVPPHLGEEIARRWYARTQGPNAKTWKSLTATLTRELTALRDAQAQGVDDGSGAPSAQGPPAGTEGASRTEPAGG
;
A
#
# COMPACT_ATOMS: atom_id res chain seq x y z
N MET A 1 -14.78 18.18 -19.81
CA MET A 1 -14.98 17.02 -18.91
C MET A 1 -15.76 17.46 -17.68
N THR A 2 -16.82 16.74 -17.31
CA THR A 2 -17.67 17.08 -16.14
C THR A 2 -17.20 16.37 -14.87
N LEU A 3 -17.68 16.82 -13.71
CA LEU A 3 -17.40 16.15 -12.42
C LEU A 3 -17.96 14.72 -12.40
N GLY A 4 -19.15 14.50 -12.95
CA GLY A 4 -19.76 13.18 -13.06
C GLY A 4 -18.92 12.22 -13.90
N GLN A 5 -18.42 12.69 -15.06
CA GLN A 5 -17.50 11.92 -15.88
C GLN A 5 -16.20 11.61 -15.11
N ALA A 6 -15.61 12.59 -14.43
CA ALA A 6 -14.39 12.38 -13.65
C ALA A 6 -14.55 11.30 -12.58
N ARG A 7 -15.67 11.33 -11.84
CA ARG A 7 -15.98 10.35 -10.80
C ARG A 7 -16.19 8.95 -11.38
N GLY A 8 -16.97 8.83 -12.47
CA GLY A 8 -17.17 7.54 -13.13
C GLY A 8 -15.86 6.92 -13.64
N ILE A 9 -14.97 7.75 -14.20
CA ILE A 9 -13.64 7.32 -14.63
C ILE A 9 -12.80 6.89 -13.41
N GLY A 10 -12.80 7.69 -12.35
CA GLY A 10 -12.09 7.38 -11.10
C GLY A 10 -12.53 6.05 -10.50
N ALA A 11 -13.84 5.82 -10.41
CA ALA A 11 -14.42 4.58 -9.90
C ALA A 11 -13.97 3.36 -10.72
N ALA A 12 -14.10 3.42 -12.05
CA ALA A 12 -13.67 2.34 -12.94
C ALA A 12 -12.16 2.08 -12.90
N PHE A 13 -11.35 3.14 -12.70
CA PHE A 13 -9.91 3.00 -12.58
C PHE A 13 -9.49 2.33 -11.27
N ALA A 14 -10.16 2.67 -10.17
CA ALA A 14 -9.95 2.02 -8.87
C ALA A 14 -10.38 0.55 -8.90
N ASP A 15 -11.53 0.25 -9.51
CA ASP A 15 -12.03 -1.12 -9.69
C ASP A 15 -11.02 -2.01 -10.44
N ASN A 16 -10.47 -1.51 -11.55
CA ASN A 16 -9.41 -2.20 -12.31
C ASN A 16 -8.12 -2.46 -11.50
N LEU A 17 -7.86 -1.67 -10.46
CA LEU A 17 -6.71 -1.84 -9.57
C LEU A 17 -7.03 -2.67 -8.32
N CYS A 18 -8.23 -3.27 -8.25
CA CYS A 18 -8.75 -3.96 -7.07
C CYS A 18 -8.80 -3.06 -5.82
N VAL A 19 -8.94 -1.74 -6.02
CA VAL A 19 -9.08 -0.74 -4.97
C VAL A 19 -10.55 -0.33 -4.87
N PRO A 20 -11.10 -0.05 -3.67
CA PRO A 20 -12.48 0.38 -3.54
C PRO A 20 -12.85 1.57 -4.46
N PRO A 21 -13.95 1.51 -5.22
CA PRO A 21 -14.30 2.50 -6.24
C PRO A 21 -14.52 3.91 -5.67
N HIS A 22 -15.00 4.01 -4.43
CA HIS A 22 -15.20 5.29 -3.75
C HIS A 22 -13.89 6.09 -3.56
N LEU A 23 -12.74 5.42 -3.44
CA LEU A 23 -11.43 6.08 -3.34
C LEU A 23 -11.06 6.74 -4.68
N GLY A 24 -11.31 6.05 -5.79
CA GLY A 24 -11.14 6.60 -7.13
C GLY A 24 -12.05 7.81 -7.38
N GLU A 25 -13.29 7.77 -6.90
CA GLU A 25 -14.20 8.92 -6.96
C GLU A 25 -13.71 10.11 -6.14
N GLU A 26 -13.19 9.89 -4.93
CA GLU A 26 -12.65 10.95 -4.09
C GLU A 26 -11.44 11.62 -4.73
N ILE A 27 -10.50 10.84 -5.28
CA ILE A 27 -9.33 11.36 -5.99
C ILE A 27 -9.78 12.19 -7.20
N ALA A 28 -10.71 11.69 -7.99
CA ALA A 28 -11.27 12.41 -9.13
C ALA A 28 -11.99 13.71 -8.72
N ARG A 29 -12.72 13.70 -7.59
CA ARG A 29 -13.37 14.89 -7.03
C ARG A 29 -12.34 15.94 -6.59
N ARG A 30 -11.29 15.52 -5.87
CA ARG A 30 -10.20 16.41 -5.42
C ARG A 30 -9.41 16.98 -6.60
N TRP A 31 -9.17 16.18 -7.64
CA TRP A 31 -8.57 16.65 -8.88
C TRP A 31 -9.47 17.71 -9.54
N TYR A 32 -10.77 17.42 -9.71
CA TYR A 32 -11.70 18.33 -10.38
C TYR A 32 -11.84 19.69 -9.69
N ALA A 33 -11.74 19.71 -8.35
CA ALA A 33 -11.76 20.92 -7.54
C ALA A 33 -10.46 21.73 -7.62
N ARG A 34 -9.29 21.05 -7.68
CA ARG A 34 -7.97 21.69 -7.78
C ARG A 34 -7.67 22.22 -9.17
N THR A 35 -8.13 21.52 -10.21
CA THR A 35 -7.86 21.89 -11.60
C THR A 35 -8.76 23.05 -12.00
N GLN A 36 -8.24 24.28 -11.93
CA GLN A 36 -8.92 25.48 -12.43
C GLN A 36 -8.59 25.67 -13.93
N GLY A 37 -9.62 25.83 -14.75
CA GLY A 37 -9.51 26.04 -16.20
C GLY A 37 -9.94 24.83 -17.04
N PRO A 38 -10.81 25.02 -18.05
CA PRO A 38 -11.33 23.94 -18.89
C PRO A 38 -10.23 23.23 -19.69
N ASN A 39 -9.17 23.94 -20.06
CA ASN A 39 -8.02 23.39 -20.79
C ASN A 39 -7.15 22.42 -19.96
N ALA A 40 -7.25 22.48 -18.63
CA ALA A 40 -6.52 21.58 -17.75
C ALA A 40 -7.32 20.32 -17.38
N LYS A 41 -8.66 20.35 -17.54
CA LYS A 41 -9.57 19.22 -17.24
C LYS A 41 -9.62 18.21 -18.38
N THR A 42 -8.46 17.63 -18.68
CA THR A 42 -8.28 16.63 -19.74
C THR A 42 -8.23 15.21 -19.18
N TRP A 43 -8.58 14.23 -20.01
CA TRP A 43 -8.48 12.80 -19.69
C TRP A 43 -7.07 12.41 -19.22
N LYS A 44 -6.04 12.92 -19.91
CA LYS A 44 -4.63 12.62 -19.64
C LYS A 44 -4.18 13.11 -18.26
N SER A 45 -4.64 14.30 -17.85
CA SER A 45 -4.32 14.84 -16.51
C SER A 45 -5.03 14.06 -15.40
N LEU A 46 -6.28 13.66 -15.61
CA LEU A 46 -7.01 12.85 -14.63
C LEU A 46 -6.35 11.47 -14.45
N THR A 47 -6.07 10.78 -15.55
CA THR A 47 -5.46 9.44 -15.50
C THR A 47 -4.08 9.46 -14.85
N ALA A 48 -3.24 10.46 -15.14
CA ALA A 48 -1.96 10.62 -14.45
C ALA A 48 -2.11 10.76 -12.92
N THR A 49 -3.13 11.51 -12.47
CA THR A 49 -3.43 11.69 -11.04
C THR A 49 -3.94 10.40 -10.40
N LEU A 50 -4.89 9.72 -11.06
CA LEU A 50 -5.46 8.45 -10.60
C LEU A 50 -4.38 7.38 -10.49
N THR A 51 -3.55 7.20 -11.52
CA THR A 51 -2.46 6.22 -11.50
C THR A 51 -1.52 6.46 -10.33
N ARG A 52 -1.07 7.70 -10.11
CA ARG A 52 -0.14 8.02 -9.03
C ARG A 52 -0.74 7.73 -7.65
N GLU A 53 -1.95 8.20 -7.39
CA GLU A 53 -2.57 8.12 -6.07
C GLU A 53 -3.09 6.69 -5.76
N LEU A 54 -3.75 6.03 -6.72
CA LEU A 54 -4.27 4.67 -6.53
C LEU A 54 -3.15 3.62 -6.49
N THR A 55 -2.05 3.81 -7.24
CA THR A 55 -0.89 2.91 -7.13
C THR A 55 -0.23 3.04 -5.77
N ALA A 56 -0.09 4.27 -5.24
CA ALA A 56 0.44 4.47 -3.89
C ALA A 56 -0.45 3.84 -2.81
N LEU A 57 -1.77 3.92 -2.96
CA LEU A 57 -2.72 3.25 -2.05
C LEU A 57 -2.63 1.72 -2.16
N ARG A 58 -2.53 1.18 -3.37
CA ARG A 58 -2.34 -0.25 -3.60
C ARG A 58 -1.03 -0.73 -2.97
N ASP A 59 0.05 0.02 -3.15
CA ASP A 59 1.37 -0.32 -2.60
C ASP A 59 1.36 -0.28 -1.07
N ALA A 60 0.72 0.75 -0.47
CA ALA A 60 0.52 0.82 0.96
C ALA A 60 -0.34 -0.34 1.51
N GLN A 61 -1.36 -0.79 0.77
CA GLN A 61 -2.12 -1.99 1.14
C GLN A 61 -1.30 -3.27 0.98
N ALA A 62 -0.47 -3.36 -0.06
CA ALA A 62 0.42 -4.50 -0.27
C ALA A 62 1.53 -4.59 0.79
N GLN A 63 1.99 -3.45 1.31
CA GLN A 63 2.94 -3.39 2.42
C GLN A 63 2.26 -3.58 3.79
N GLY A 64 0.96 -3.30 3.90
CA GLY A 64 0.16 -3.49 5.12
C GLY A 64 -0.32 -4.93 5.38
N VAL A 65 0.01 -5.90 4.52
CA VAL A 65 -0.15 -7.34 4.79
C VAL A 65 1.11 -8.02 5.32
N ASP A 66 2.21 -7.28 5.50
CA ASP A 66 3.38 -7.74 6.27
C ASP A 66 3.28 -7.29 7.75
N ASP A 67 2.09 -7.40 8.35
CA ASP A 67 1.96 -7.35 9.80
C ASP A 67 2.28 -8.75 10.37
N GLY A 68 3.59 -9.01 10.52
CA GLY A 68 4.13 -9.61 11.74
C GLY A 68 3.72 -11.02 12.16
N SER A 69 2.94 -11.78 11.38
CA SER A 69 2.74 -13.23 11.59
C SER A 69 3.66 -14.08 10.71
N GLY A 70 4.82 -13.54 10.33
CA GLY A 70 5.99 -14.33 10.01
C GLY A 70 6.81 -14.49 11.28
N ALA A 71 6.51 -15.52 12.08
CA ALA A 71 7.55 -16.08 12.93
C ALA A 71 8.80 -16.24 12.07
N PRO A 72 10.02 -15.88 12.52
CA PRO A 72 11.20 -16.32 11.80
C PRO A 72 11.13 -17.85 11.81
N SER A 73 10.80 -18.42 10.65
CA SER A 73 10.87 -19.86 10.42
C SER A 73 12.21 -20.28 10.97
N ALA A 74 12.15 -21.06 12.05
CA ALA A 74 13.31 -21.61 12.74
C ALA A 74 14.18 -22.26 11.67
N GLN A 75 15.22 -21.54 11.28
CA GLN A 75 16.29 -22.10 10.49
C GLN A 75 16.92 -23.15 11.42
N GLY A 76 16.73 -24.42 11.05
CA GLY A 76 17.32 -25.55 11.74
C GLY A 76 18.83 -25.37 11.95
N PRO A 77 19.37 -26.11 12.92
CA PRO A 77 20.43 -25.67 13.81
C PRO A 77 21.80 -25.58 13.14
N PRO A 78 22.68 -24.63 13.52
CA PRO A 78 24.10 -24.88 13.44
C PRO A 78 24.54 -25.72 14.66
N ALA A 79 25.04 -26.91 14.36
CA ALA A 79 25.72 -27.80 15.28
C ALA A 79 27.03 -27.18 15.83
N GLY A 80 27.38 -27.59 17.07
CA GLY A 80 28.69 -27.35 17.70
C GLY A 80 28.83 -25.93 18.25
N THR A 81 29.09 -25.73 19.53
CA THR A 81 30.28 -26.24 20.23
C THR A 81 29.99 -26.53 21.70
N GLU A 82 30.30 -27.76 22.12
CA GLU A 82 30.69 -28.04 23.50
C GLU A 82 31.87 -27.14 23.87
N GLY A 83 31.85 -26.58 25.09
CA GLY A 83 32.93 -25.74 25.59
C GLY A 83 32.67 -25.32 27.02
N ALA A 84 33.04 -26.20 27.94
CA ALA A 84 32.91 -26.06 29.38
C ALA A 84 33.38 -24.71 29.94
N SER A 85 32.67 -24.19 30.94
CA SER A 85 33.26 -23.47 32.06
C SER A 85 32.44 -23.70 33.33
N ARG A 86 32.97 -24.62 34.13
CA ARG A 86 32.82 -24.76 35.59
C ARG A 86 32.78 -23.36 36.23
N THR A 87 31.91 -23.04 37.19
CA THR A 87 32.09 -23.34 38.63
C THR A 87 31.02 -22.52 39.37
N GLU A 88 30.22 -23.08 40.29
CA GLU A 88 29.78 -22.41 41.54
C GLU A 88 29.28 -23.45 42.58
N PRO A 89 29.53 -23.27 43.90
CA PRO A 89 29.15 -24.20 44.96
C PRO A 89 27.94 -23.75 45.79
N ALA A 90 27.07 -24.69 46.16
CA ALA A 90 26.18 -24.65 47.33
C ALA A 90 25.63 -26.09 47.49
N GLY A 91 25.88 -26.82 48.56
CA GLY A 91 25.40 -26.54 49.91
C GLY A 91 24.22 -27.47 50.20
N GLY A 92 24.46 -28.55 50.95
CA GLY A 92 23.45 -29.56 51.31
C GLY A 92 24.09 -30.88 51.74
#